data_AF-A0A960H7W4-F1
#
_entry.id   AF-A0A960H7W4-F1
#
_cell.length_a   1.000
_cell.length_b   1.000
_cell.length_c   1.000
_cell.angle_alpha   90.00
_cell.angle_beta   90.00
_cell.angle_gamma   90.00
#
_symmetry.space_group_name_H-M   'P 1'
#
loop_
_entity.id
_entity.type
_entity.pdbx_description
1 polymer ?
#
loop_
_entity_poly.entity_id
_entity_poly.type
_entity_poly.pdbx_seq_one_letter_code
_entity_poly.pdbx_strand_id
1 'polypeptide(L)'
;MTSAVDATGDVLVIFGITGDLARKMTFRSLYRLERRGKLDCPIVGVALDDWSAATLREHARTAIVNTGETIDEDVFERFAARLTMVSGDFADPKTYDRVAKALKGKHNPVFYLEIPPSLFGRVVQGLVGANLTARARVVVEKPFGHDLES
;
A
#
# COMPACT_ATOMS: atom_id res chain seq x y z
N MET A 1 22.85 -23.11 -10.67
CA MET A 1 22.28 -22.68 -9.38
C MET A 1 22.18 -21.17 -9.40
N THR A 2 21.09 -20.62 -9.93
CA THR A 2 20.84 -19.18 -9.89
C THR A 2 20.36 -18.88 -8.48
N SER A 3 21.21 -18.25 -7.67
CA SER A 3 20.81 -17.69 -6.40
C SER A 3 19.61 -16.79 -6.67
N ALA A 4 18.44 -17.18 -6.16
CA ALA A 4 17.33 -16.26 -6.00
C ALA A 4 17.83 -15.21 -5.01
N VAL A 5 18.40 -14.13 -5.53
CA VAL A 5 18.60 -12.92 -4.75
C VAL A 5 17.21 -12.58 -4.25
N ASP A 6 17.03 -12.74 -2.94
CA ASP A 6 15.83 -12.43 -2.20
C ASP A 6 15.50 -10.95 -2.47
N ALA A 7 14.70 -10.71 -3.50
CA ALA A 7 14.56 -9.40 -4.08
C ALA A 7 13.62 -8.59 -3.17
N THR A 8 14.21 -7.84 -2.25
CA THR A 8 13.53 -6.88 -1.37
C THR A 8 12.57 -6.02 -2.20
N GLY A 9 11.39 -5.75 -1.64
CA GLY A 9 10.39 -4.94 -2.32
C GLY A 9 10.87 -3.51 -2.42
N ASP A 10 10.84 -2.91 -3.61
CA ASP A 10 11.37 -1.56 -3.86
C ASP A 10 10.30 -0.46 -3.85
N VAL A 11 9.05 -0.87 -3.60
CA VAL A 11 7.86 -0.04 -3.37
C VAL A 11 6.76 -0.87 -2.71
N LEU A 12 6.09 -0.29 -1.72
CA LEU A 12 4.89 -0.84 -1.12
C LEU A 12 3.66 -0.08 -1.66
N VAL A 13 2.72 -0.79 -2.25
CA VAL A 13 1.48 -0.22 -2.78
C VAL A 13 0.32 -0.76 -1.96
N ILE A 14 -0.46 0.13 -1.32
CA ILE A 14 -1.53 -0.26 -0.41
C ILE A 14 -2.86 0.17 -1.02
N PHE A 15 -3.64 -0.81 -1.47
CA PHE A 15 -5.04 -0.58 -1.86
C PHE A 15 -5.89 -0.53 -0.60
N GLY A 16 -6.76 0.47 -0.50
CA GLY A 16 -7.59 0.69 0.70
C GLY A 16 -6.89 1.48 1.80
N ILE A 17 -5.88 2.31 1.46
CA ILE A 17 -5.07 3.07 2.43
C ILE A 17 -5.89 4.05 3.30
N THR A 18 -7.09 4.45 2.87
CA THR A 18 -8.02 5.31 3.61
C THR A 18 -8.95 4.52 4.53
N GLY A 19 -8.86 3.19 4.49
CA GLY A 19 -9.74 2.26 5.17
C GLY A 19 -9.44 2.08 6.67
N ASP A 20 -10.31 1.31 7.31
CA ASP A 20 -10.28 1.11 8.75
C ASP A 20 -9.06 0.30 9.23
N LEU A 21 -8.62 -0.70 8.46
CA LEU A 21 -7.41 -1.47 8.78
C LEU A 21 -6.17 -0.58 8.74
N ALA A 22 -6.04 0.24 7.69
CA ALA A 22 -4.95 1.19 7.56
C ALA A 22 -4.86 2.14 8.75
N ARG A 23 -6.00 2.72 9.12
CA ARG A 23 -6.17 3.60 10.27
C ARG A 23 -5.84 2.92 11.61
N LYS A 24 -6.26 1.67 11.82
CA LYS A 24 -6.10 0.97 13.10
C LYS A 24 -4.71 0.37 13.30
N MET A 25 -4.11 -0.17 12.23
CA MET A 25 -2.93 -1.03 12.33
C MET A 25 -1.80 -0.64 11.38
N THR A 26 -2.09 -0.34 10.11
CA THR A 26 -1.04 -0.22 9.08
C THR A 26 -0.17 0.99 9.29
N PHE A 27 -0.74 2.18 9.48
CA PHE A 27 0.06 3.40 9.69
C PHE A 27 0.95 3.28 10.92
N ARG A 28 0.43 2.73 12.03
CA ARG A 28 1.22 2.46 13.24
C ARG A 28 2.36 1.48 12.96
N SER A 29 2.09 0.43 12.20
CA SER A 29 3.09 -0.61 11.89
C SER A 29 4.21 -0.07 11.00
N LEU A 30 3.86 0.73 9.98
CA LEU A 30 4.83 1.38 9.09
C LEU A 30 5.65 2.45 9.83
N TYR A 31 5.01 3.27 10.66
CA TYR A 31 5.72 4.22 11.52
C TYR A 31 6.73 3.54 12.45
N ARG A 32 6.36 2.40 13.05
CA ARG A 32 7.27 1.59 13.87
C ARG A 32 8.41 0.98 13.06
N LEU A 33 8.19 0.65 11.78
CA LEU A 33 9.27 0.21 10.88
C LEU A 33 10.22 1.35 10.54
N GLU A 34 9.71 2.55 10.26
CA GLU A 34 10.53 3.76 10.06
C GLU A 34 11.37 4.05 11.31
N ARG A 35 10.77 4.02 12.51
CA ARG A 35 11.47 4.24 13.77
C ARG A 35 12.63 3.27 14.00
N ARG A 36 12.50 2.03 13.50
CA ARG A 36 13.55 1.00 13.60
C ARG A 36 14.55 1.02 12.44
N GLY A 37 14.42 1.94 11.48
CA GLY A 37 15.25 1.98 10.27
C GLY A 37 15.07 0.75 9.38
N LYS A 38 13.87 0.15 9.38
CA LYS A 38 13.53 -1.06 8.60
C LYS A 38 12.60 -0.78 7.42
N LEU A 39 12.21 0.48 7.23
CA LEU A 39 11.45 0.93 6.07
C LEU A 39 12.38 1.68 5.12
N ASP A 40 12.63 1.11 3.95
CA ASP A 40 13.62 1.59 2.97
C ASP A 40 13.01 1.92 1.60
N CYS A 41 11.71 1.65 1.41
CA CYS A 41 10.99 1.90 0.15
C CYS A 41 9.96 3.04 0.27
N PRO A 42 9.53 3.62 -0.87
CA PRO A 42 8.35 4.49 -0.92
C PRO A 42 7.06 3.71 -0.74
N ILE A 43 6.01 4.42 -0.32
CA ILE A 43 4.66 3.87 -0.11
C ILE A 43 3.67 4.63 -1.01
N VAL A 44 2.94 3.89 -1.82
CA VAL A 44 1.87 4.41 -2.69
C VAL A 44 0.53 3.94 -2.15
N GLY A 45 -0.25 4.86 -1.61
CA GLY A 45 -1.63 4.60 -1.24
C GLY A 45 -2.55 4.65 -2.46
N VAL A 46 -3.52 3.74 -2.53
CA VAL A 46 -4.55 3.72 -3.58
C VAL A 46 -5.93 3.63 -2.94
N ALA A 47 -6.82 4.57 -3.25
CA ALA A 47 -8.21 4.55 -2.79
C ALA A 47 -9.13 5.33 -3.73
N LEU A 48 -10.44 5.18 -3.52
CA LEU A 48 -11.46 5.93 -4.23
C LEU A 48 -11.44 7.42 -3.88
N ASP A 49 -11.12 7.75 -2.62
CA ASP A 49 -11.05 9.12 -2.14
C ASP A 49 -10.00 9.95 -2.90
N ASP A 50 -10.35 11.16 -3.30
CA ASP A 50 -9.41 12.11 -3.95
C ASP A 50 -8.65 12.92 -2.90
N TRP A 51 -7.80 12.23 -2.15
CA TRP A 51 -6.97 12.85 -1.12
C TRP A 51 -5.66 13.38 -1.69
N SER A 52 -5.30 14.59 -1.28
CA SER A 52 -3.94 15.10 -1.46
C SER A 52 -2.95 14.30 -0.62
N ALA A 53 -1.67 14.32 -0.99
CA ALA A 53 -0.61 13.72 -0.16
C ALA A 53 -0.55 14.34 1.24
N ALA A 54 -0.85 15.64 1.39
CA ALA A 54 -0.92 16.31 2.68
C ALA A 54 -2.07 15.75 3.54
N THR A 55 -3.24 15.54 2.94
CA THR A 55 -4.39 14.93 3.61
C THR A 55 -4.08 13.51 4.07
N LEU A 56 -3.44 12.70 3.22
CA LEU A 56 -3.00 11.34 3.59
C LEU A 56 -2.01 11.35 4.77
N ARG A 57 -1.04 12.28 4.76
CA ARG A 57 -0.05 12.41 5.85
C ARG A 57 -0.71 12.80 7.17
N GLU A 58 -1.64 13.75 7.15
CA GLU A 58 -2.37 14.15 8.35
C GLU A 58 -3.24 13.01 8.88
N HIS A 59 -3.91 12.28 7.98
CA HIS A 59 -4.65 11.08 8.36
C HIS A 59 -3.74 10.03 9.00
N ALA A 60 -2.55 9.79 8.43
CA ALA A 60 -1.58 8.87 8.99
C ALA A 60 -1.10 9.31 10.38
N ARG A 61 -0.79 10.60 10.59
CA ARG A 61 -0.45 11.15 11.92
C ARG A 61 -1.55 10.87 12.93
N THR A 62 -2.77 11.26 12.59
CA THR A 62 -3.95 11.10 13.44
C THR A 62 -4.18 9.61 13.77
N ALA A 63 -4.08 8.73 12.78
CA ALA A 63 -4.19 7.29 12.97
C ALA A 63 -3.16 6.75 13.96
N ILE A 64 -1.88 7.13 13.82
CA ILE A 64 -0.80 6.70 14.71
C ILE A 64 -1.04 7.18 16.15
N VAL A 65 -1.36 8.47 16.34
CA VAL A 65 -1.64 9.06 17.66
C VAL A 65 -2.82 8.35 18.33
N ASN A 66 -3.88 8.06 17.58
CA ASN A 66 -5.06 7.37 18.09
C ASN A 66 -4.78 5.92 18.56
N THR A 67 -3.62 5.34 18.22
CA THR A 67 -3.19 4.04 18.77
C THR A 67 -2.50 4.15 20.14
N GLY A 68 -2.37 5.36 20.69
CA GLY A 68 -1.64 5.66 21.92
C GLY A 68 -0.12 5.79 21.71
N GLU A 69 0.34 5.88 20.47
CA GLU A 69 1.76 6.06 20.15
C GLU A 69 2.15 7.54 20.27
N THR A 70 3.24 7.84 20.98
CA THR A 70 3.84 9.18 20.99
C THR A 70 4.64 9.39 19.71
N ILE A 71 4.38 10.48 19.01
CA ILE A 71 5.09 10.85 17.78
C ILE A 71 6.45 11.45 18.12
N ASP A 72 7.50 10.81 17.64
CA ASP A 72 8.78 11.43 17.32
C ASP A 72 8.65 12.13 15.97
N GLU A 73 8.84 13.45 15.97
CA GLU A 73 8.63 14.34 14.82
C GLU A 73 9.61 14.05 13.68
N ASP A 74 10.88 13.79 13.97
CA ASP A 74 11.88 13.48 12.95
C ASP A 74 11.59 12.14 12.28
N VAL A 75 11.13 11.15 13.06
CA VAL A 75 10.68 9.86 12.52
C VAL A 75 9.44 10.04 11.66
N PHE A 76 8.48 10.84 12.10
CA PHE A 76 7.24 11.04 11.37
C PHE A 76 7.48 11.78 10.05
N GLU A 77 8.32 12.81 10.02
CA GLU A 77 8.64 13.54 8.78
C GLU A 77 9.28 12.62 7.73
N ARG A 78 10.23 11.76 8.13
CA ARG A 78 10.79 10.75 7.23
C ARG A 78 9.74 9.77 6.72
N PHE A 79 8.88 9.27 7.62
CA PHE A 79 7.78 8.38 7.24
C PHE A 79 6.79 9.06 6.27
N ALA A 80 6.36 10.28 6.58
CA ALA A 80 5.41 11.06 5.80
C ALA A 80 5.95 11.38 4.40
N ALA A 81 7.24 11.64 4.27
CA ALA A 81 7.91 11.86 2.99
C ALA A 81 7.85 10.65 2.05
N ARG A 82 7.67 9.43 2.58
CA ARG A 82 7.50 8.21 1.77
C ARG A 82 6.09 8.02 1.22
N LEU A 83 5.10 8.70 1.79
CA LEU A 83 3.68 8.53 1.44
C LEU A 83 3.32 9.38 0.22
N THR A 84 2.78 8.70 -0.79
CA THR A 84 2.15 9.28 -1.97
C THR A 84 0.80 8.64 -2.20
N MET A 85 -0.06 9.30 -2.98
CA MET A 85 -1.44 8.87 -3.21
C MET A 85 -1.75 8.74 -4.70
N VAL A 86 -2.50 7.71 -5.06
CA VAL A 86 -3.21 7.59 -6.33
C VAL A 86 -4.69 7.43 -6.03
N SER A 87 -5.50 8.39 -6.49
CA SER A 87 -6.96 8.27 -6.40
C SER A 87 -7.53 7.57 -7.63
N GLY A 88 -8.54 6.73 -7.44
CA GLY A 88 -9.30 6.11 -8.52
C GLY A 88 -10.19 4.94 -8.12
N ASP A 89 -11.20 4.70 -8.94
CA ASP A 89 -12.04 3.49 -8.86
C ASP A 89 -11.23 2.26 -9.30
N PHE A 90 -11.30 1.18 -8.52
CA PHE A 90 -10.64 -0.09 -8.83
C PHE A 90 -11.26 -0.80 -10.05
N ALA A 91 -12.44 -0.40 -10.50
CA ALA A 91 -13.03 -0.87 -11.75
C ALA A 91 -12.53 -0.12 -12.98
N ASP A 92 -11.91 1.05 -12.82
CA ASP A 92 -11.43 1.87 -13.94
C ASP A 92 -9.99 1.49 -14.31
N PRO A 93 -9.73 1.00 -15.54
CA PRO A 93 -8.38 0.74 -16.04
C PRO A 93 -7.41 1.92 -15.87
N LYS A 94 -7.90 3.16 -15.97
CA LYS A 94 -7.06 4.36 -15.82
C LYS A 94 -6.47 4.52 -14.43
N THR A 95 -7.07 3.91 -13.41
CA THR A 95 -6.50 3.86 -12.06
C THR A 95 -5.18 3.10 -12.09
N TYR A 96 -5.13 1.98 -12.81
CA TYR A 96 -3.93 1.16 -12.93
C TYR A 96 -2.86 1.81 -13.82
N ASP A 97 -3.24 2.61 -14.82
CA ASP A 97 -2.30 3.46 -15.57
C ASP A 97 -1.62 4.49 -14.65
N ARG A 98 -2.38 5.10 -13.72
CA ARG A 98 -1.82 6.04 -12.73
C ARG A 98 -0.91 5.32 -11.74
N VAL A 99 -1.28 4.11 -11.30
CA VAL A 99 -0.42 3.26 -10.46
C VAL A 99 0.87 2.91 -11.20
N ALA A 100 0.80 2.50 -12.47
CA ALA A 100 1.97 2.21 -13.29
C ALA A 100 2.90 3.42 -13.43
N LYS A 101 2.33 4.62 -13.61
CA LYS A 101 3.10 5.87 -13.63
C LYS A 101 3.81 6.13 -12.30
N ALA A 102 3.14 5.91 -11.16
CA ALA A 102 3.75 6.06 -9.83
C ALA A 102 4.87 5.04 -9.57
N LEU A 103 4.81 3.88 -10.22
CA LEU A 103 5.77 2.78 -10.12
C LEU A 103 6.94 2.89 -11.12
N LYS A 104 7.06 3.97 -11.89
CA LYS A 104 8.12 4.11 -12.90
C LYS A 104 9.50 3.96 -12.26
N GLY A 105 10.31 3.02 -12.76
CA GLY A 105 11.63 2.70 -12.22
C GLY A 105 11.62 1.77 -10.99
N LYS A 106 10.46 1.18 -10.66
CA LYS A 106 10.30 0.13 -9.66
C LYS A 106 10.15 -1.23 -10.35
N HIS A 107 10.70 -2.27 -9.74
CA HIS A 107 10.88 -3.59 -10.33
C HIS A 107 10.28 -4.71 -9.49
N ASN A 108 10.19 -4.58 -8.17
CA ASN A 108 9.69 -5.61 -7.27
C ASN A 108 8.59 -5.05 -6.36
N PRO A 109 7.43 -4.61 -6.91
CA PRO A 109 6.37 -4.03 -6.12
C PRO A 109 5.73 -5.07 -5.20
N VAL A 110 5.39 -4.63 -3.99
CA VAL A 110 4.52 -5.39 -3.07
C VAL A 110 3.16 -4.70 -3.06
N PHE A 111 2.14 -5.38 -3.56
CA PHE A 111 0.75 -4.92 -3.52
C PHE A 111 0.07 -5.50 -2.29
N TYR A 112 -0.32 -4.64 -1.36
CA TYR A 112 -1.06 -5.02 -0.17
C TYR A 112 -2.53 -4.60 -0.33
N LEU A 113 -3.42 -5.59 -0.30
CA LEU A 113 -4.85 -5.42 -0.55
C LEU A 113 -5.62 -5.40 0.78
N GLU A 114 -5.70 -4.22 1.40
CA GLU A 114 -6.51 -3.96 2.60
C GLU A 114 -7.93 -3.52 2.22
N ILE A 115 -8.56 -4.28 1.33
CA ILE A 115 -9.88 -3.98 0.74
C ILE A 115 -10.84 -5.15 0.98
N PRO A 116 -12.15 -4.96 0.79
CA PRO A 116 -13.10 -6.07 0.84
C PRO A 116 -12.68 -7.24 -0.07
N PRO A 117 -12.81 -8.51 0.38
CA PRO A 117 -12.38 -9.67 -0.40
C PRO A 117 -12.99 -9.77 -1.80
N SER A 118 -14.24 -9.30 -1.96
CA SER A 118 -14.93 -9.24 -3.25
C SER A 118 -14.21 -8.39 -4.30
N LEU A 119 -13.27 -7.53 -3.90
CA LEU A 119 -12.49 -6.67 -4.79
C LEU A 119 -11.12 -7.25 -5.14
N PHE A 120 -10.65 -8.32 -4.49
CA PHE A 120 -9.31 -8.87 -4.74
C PHE A 120 -9.14 -9.29 -6.20
N GLY A 121 -10.07 -10.08 -6.75
CA GLY A 121 -10.00 -10.53 -8.13
C GLY A 121 -9.97 -9.37 -9.12
N ARG A 122 -10.80 -8.34 -8.89
CA ARG A 122 -10.83 -7.12 -9.71
C ARG A 122 -9.50 -6.38 -9.69
N VAL A 123 -8.93 -6.16 -8.51
CA VAL A 123 -7.65 -5.44 -8.38
C VAL A 123 -6.51 -6.22 -9.02
N VAL A 124 -6.43 -7.53 -8.79
CA VAL A 124 -5.40 -8.36 -9.41
C VAL A 124 -5.53 -8.37 -10.93
N GLN A 125 -6.75 -8.46 -11.48
CA GLN A 125 -6.98 -8.38 -12.92
C GLN A 125 -6.56 -7.02 -13.50
N GLY A 126 -6.86 -5.92 -12.82
CA GLY A 126 -6.40 -4.59 -13.25
C GLY A 126 -4.87 -4.46 -13.23
N LEU A 127 -4.20 -4.99 -12.21
CA LEU A 127 -2.74 -5.03 -12.13
C LEU A 127 -2.13 -5.88 -13.27
N VAL A 128 -2.75 -7.01 -13.61
CA VAL A 128 -2.34 -7.83 -14.77
C VAL A 128 -2.52 -7.05 -16.07
N GLY A 129 -3.67 -6.38 -16.26
CA GLY A 129 -3.95 -5.56 -17.45
C GLY A 129 -2.95 -4.42 -17.65
N ALA A 130 -2.44 -3.85 -16.56
CA ALA A 130 -1.38 -2.83 -16.59
C ALA A 130 0.05 -3.39 -16.62
N ASN A 131 0.21 -4.72 -16.74
CA ASN A 131 1.51 -5.42 -16.75
C ASN A 131 2.37 -5.15 -15.49
N LEU A 132 1.74 -5.05 -14.32
CA LEU A 132 2.40 -4.72 -13.05
C LEU A 132 2.74 -5.94 -12.19
N THR A 133 2.40 -7.16 -12.63
CA THR A 133 2.48 -8.36 -11.79
C THR A 133 3.71 -9.24 -12.04
N ALA A 134 4.52 -8.96 -13.08
CA ALA A 134 5.59 -9.86 -13.55
C ALA A 134 6.61 -10.28 -12.48
N ARG A 135 6.92 -9.39 -11.53
CA ARG A 135 7.83 -9.64 -10.38
C ARG A 135 7.21 -9.21 -9.06
N ALA A 136 5.89 -9.03 -9.05
CA ALA A 136 5.20 -8.50 -7.91
C ALA A 136 4.91 -9.58 -6.87
N ARG A 137 4.72 -9.13 -5.63
CA ARG A 137 4.08 -9.93 -4.58
C ARG A 137 2.74 -9.30 -4.26
N VAL A 138 1.69 -10.12 -4.16
CA VAL A 138 0.37 -9.68 -3.72
C VAL A 138 0.11 -10.25 -2.34
N VAL A 139 -0.14 -9.36 -1.38
CA VAL A 139 -0.54 -9.69 -0.01
C VAL A 139 -2.02 -9.37 0.12
N VAL A 140 -2.80 -10.36 0.52
CA VAL A 140 -4.25 -10.24 0.68
C VAL A 140 -4.63 -10.44 2.14
N GLU A 141 -5.65 -9.70 2.59
CA GLU A 141 -6.19 -9.87 3.92
C GLU A 141 -7.27 -10.95 3.98
N LYS A 142 -7.37 -11.61 5.12
CA LYS A 142 -8.46 -12.56 5.39
C LYS A 142 -9.81 -11.82 5.39
N PRO A 143 -10.93 -12.50 5.09
CA PRO A 143 -11.07 -13.92 4.73
C PRO A 143 -10.75 -14.24 3.27
N PHE A 144 -10.34 -15.49 3.02
CA PHE A 144 -10.09 -16.04 1.68
C PHE A 144 -11.17 -17.06 1.35
N GLY A 145 -12.30 -16.57 0.86
CA GLY A 145 -13.49 -17.40 0.73
C GLY A 145 -14.13 -17.72 2.08
N HIS A 146 -15.31 -18.31 2.00
CA HIS A 146 -16.09 -18.78 3.14
C HIS A 146 -16.37 -20.29 3.08
N ASP A 147 -16.06 -20.93 1.95
CA ASP A 147 -16.17 -22.36 1.70
C ASP A 147 -15.18 -22.79 0.59
N LEU A 148 -15.26 -24.05 0.15
CA LEU A 148 -14.38 -24.61 -0.89
C LEU A 148 -14.66 -24.07 -2.30
N GLU A 149 -15.90 -23.65 -2.59
CA GLU A 149 -16.27 -23.14 -3.91
C GLU A 149 -15.81 -21.69 -4.10
N SER A 150 -15.69 -20.93 -3.01
CA SER A 150 -15.29 -19.52 -2.96
C SER A 150 -13.78 -19.24 -3.03
#